data_AF-A0AAR2KG63-F1
#
_entry.id   AF-A0AAR2KG63-F1
#
_cell.length_a   1.000
_cell.length_b   1.000
_cell.length_c   1.000
_cell.angle_alpha   90.00
_cell.angle_beta   90.00
_cell.angle_gamma   90.00
#
_symmetry.space_group_name_H-M   'P 1'
#
loop_
_entity.id
_entity.type
_entity.pdbx_description
1 polymer ?
#
loop_
_entity_poly.entity_id
_entity_poly.type
_entity_poly.pdbx_seq_one_letter_code
_entity_poly.pdbx_strand_id
1 'polypeptide(L)'
;MGTQVTGRKRIPNRERLTAEDDALSQIAREAEARLAAKRAARAEAREIRMKELERQQKEIYQAQKEDSERYSRHSRRHASISDDEERMSVGSRGSLRGNYSDLCSSTGSLPSSRLQNGRPSDYSGFLGSSSRASSRASSARASPVVEERSDFLEKGSRTASTLSAATLASLGGGLSRRGSCDTSISADTEASIREIKDSLAEVEEKYRKAMVSNAQLDNEKSNLMYQVDTLRDTLMELEELLYETRRECDERTKECERERHAHSILQFQFSEMKETLKQSEELLTKHGIVLGSEVTTNGEMGGNTIDTQDDEESASRLSQDPHAPNTSGDNILEVRLRKLVEEREGLLEQVRKLKAVVEQKQKNGTEEAVSPDEDDLQNGLDPHILDLQRDANRQISDLKFKLVKSEQEVAALEQNIIRLEGQVTRYKNASEAAEKVEDELKVEKRKLQRELRSALDRIDELEASNSHLSKRLEKMKANRSALLAQQ
;
A
#
# COMPACT_ATOMS: atom_id res chain seq x y z
N MET A 1 -3.72 -71.98 -30.85
CA MET A 1 -2.52 -71.11 -30.80
C MET A 1 -2.93 -69.73 -31.33
N GLY A 2 -3.27 -68.71 -30.56
CA GLY A 2 -3.27 -68.58 -29.11
C GLY A 2 -2.29 -67.53 -28.60
N THR A 3 -2.61 -66.24 -28.71
CA THR A 3 -2.10 -65.13 -27.85
C THR A 3 -2.97 -63.88 -28.04
N GLN A 4 -3.82 -63.54 -27.07
CA GLN A 4 -4.40 -62.20 -26.91
C GLN A 4 -3.54 -61.40 -25.93
N VAL A 5 -3.18 -60.16 -26.29
CA VAL A 5 -2.51 -59.24 -25.36
C VAL A 5 -3.56 -58.37 -24.68
N THR A 6 -3.84 -58.65 -23.40
CA THR A 6 -4.83 -57.91 -22.60
C THR A 6 -4.23 -56.65 -21.98
N GLY A 7 -4.58 -55.48 -22.49
CA GLY A 7 -4.19 -54.20 -21.90
C GLY A 7 -4.97 -53.89 -20.62
N ARG A 8 -4.29 -53.80 -19.46
CA ARG A 8 -4.88 -53.28 -18.21
C ARG A 8 -5.13 -51.77 -18.32
N LYS A 9 -6.39 -51.35 -18.39
CA LYS A 9 -6.77 -49.93 -18.18
C LYS A 9 -6.50 -49.54 -16.73
N ARG A 10 -5.71 -48.48 -16.49
CA ARG A 10 -5.62 -47.82 -15.18
C ARG A 10 -6.86 -46.95 -14.98
N ILE A 11 -7.52 -47.08 -13.83
CA ILE A 11 -8.58 -46.19 -13.37
C ILE A 11 -7.91 -44.90 -12.85
N PRO A 12 -8.39 -43.69 -13.20
CA PRO A 12 -7.78 -42.44 -12.73
C PRO A 12 -8.11 -42.16 -11.26
N ASN A 13 -7.10 -41.73 -10.48
CA ASN A 13 -7.20 -41.36 -9.07
C ASN A 13 -8.00 -40.05 -8.86
N ARG A 14 -9.32 -40.08 -9.03
CA ARG A 14 -10.18 -38.91 -8.79
C ARG A 14 -10.43 -38.65 -7.30
N GLU A 15 -10.48 -39.70 -6.49
CA GLU A 15 -10.70 -39.65 -5.03
C GLU A 15 -9.48 -39.16 -4.23
N ARG A 16 -8.28 -39.22 -4.82
CA ARG A 16 -7.04 -38.80 -4.14
C ARG A 16 -6.85 -37.28 -4.14
N LEU A 17 -7.23 -36.63 -5.24
CA LEU A 17 -7.19 -35.18 -5.38
C LEU A 17 -8.13 -34.49 -4.38
N THR A 18 -9.34 -35.01 -4.19
CA THR A 18 -10.29 -34.48 -3.20
C THR A 18 -9.76 -34.57 -1.77
N ALA A 19 -9.07 -35.65 -1.41
CA ALA A 19 -8.46 -35.80 -0.08
C ALA A 19 -7.25 -34.87 0.12
N GLU A 20 -6.52 -34.54 -0.95
CA GLU A 20 -5.41 -33.58 -0.93
C GLU A 20 -5.93 -32.13 -0.81
N ASP A 21 -7.00 -31.76 -1.54
CA ASP A 21 -7.65 -30.45 -1.43
C ASP A 21 -8.31 -30.22 -0.05
N ASP A 22 -8.93 -31.26 0.54
CA ASP A 22 -9.48 -31.21 1.90
C ASP A 22 -8.37 -30.99 2.94
N ALA A 23 -7.21 -31.65 2.78
CA ALA A 23 -6.06 -31.47 3.67
C ALA A 23 -5.48 -30.05 3.57
N LEU A 24 -5.32 -29.51 2.35
CA LEU A 24 -4.91 -28.11 2.15
C LEU A 24 -5.91 -27.12 2.78
N SER A 25 -7.20 -27.40 2.66
CA SER A 25 -8.28 -26.60 3.25
C SER A 25 -8.36 -26.69 4.78
N GLN A 26 -7.84 -27.75 5.39
CA GLN A 26 -7.63 -27.82 6.85
C GLN A 26 -6.39 -27.04 7.29
N ILE A 27 -5.27 -27.19 6.58
CA ILE A 27 -4.02 -26.47 6.84
C ILE A 27 -4.23 -24.95 6.76
N ALA A 28 -4.99 -24.47 5.76
CA ALA A 28 -5.33 -23.05 5.61
C ALA A 28 -6.10 -22.51 6.84
N ARG A 29 -7.18 -23.18 7.26
CA ARG A 29 -7.95 -22.81 8.46
C ARG A 29 -7.14 -22.89 9.74
N GLU A 30 -6.26 -23.88 9.89
CA GLU A 30 -5.41 -24.00 11.07
C GLU A 30 -4.33 -22.89 11.12
N ALA A 31 -3.78 -22.50 9.97
CA ALA A 31 -2.87 -21.36 9.85
C ALA A 31 -3.58 -20.03 10.17
N GLU A 32 -4.78 -19.82 9.64
CA GLU A 32 -5.63 -18.66 9.91
C GLU A 32 -5.98 -18.57 11.41
N ALA A 33 -6.43 -19.66 12.03
CA ALA A 33 -6.72 -19.71 13.46
C ALA A 33 -5.49 -19.40 14.34
N ARG A 34 -4.31 -19.91 13.97
CA ARG A 34 -3.03 -19.57 14.63
C ARG A 34 -2.68 -18.09 14.49
N LEU A 35 -2.99 -17.47 13.35
CA LEU A 35 -2.70 -16.06 13.08
C LEU A 35 -3.70 -15.15 13.81
N ALA A 36 -4.98 -15.51 13.85
CA ALA A 36 -6.00 -14.87 14.67
C ALA A 36 -5.67 -14.92 16.17
N ALA A 37 -5.23 -16.07 16.68
CA ALA A 37 -4.77 -16.20 18.07
C ALA A 37 -3.57 -15.28 18.40
N LYS A 38 -2.62 -15.12 17.46
CA LYS A 38 -1.52 -14.15 17.60
C LYS A 38 -2.00 -12.70 17.58
N ARG A 39 -2.97 -12.35 16.72
CA ARG A 39 -3.60 -11.01 16.70
C ARG A 39 -4.29 -10.73 18.04
N ALA A 40 -5.04 -11.69 18.60
CA ALA A 40 -5.69 -11.57 19.90
C ALA A 40 -4.68 -11.37 21.05
N ALA A 41 -3.63 -12.19 21.13
CA ALA A 41 -2.60 -12.05 22.16
C ALA A 41 -1.83 -10.72 22.07
N ARG A 42 -1.62 -10.18 20.85
CA ARG A 42 -1.06 -8.84 20.66
C ARG A 42 -2.02 -7.73 21.13
N ALA A 43 -3.32 -7.86 20.85
CA ALA A 43 -4.33 -6.92 21.31
C ALA A 43 -4.43 -6.90 22.84
N GLU A 44 -4.43 -8.07 23.48
CA GLU A 44 -4.39 -8.22 24.95
C GLU A 44 -3.12 -7.60 25.55
N ALA A 45 -1.95 -7.81 24.94
CA ALA A 45 -0.70 -7.17 25.35
C ALA A 45 -0.72 -5.64 25.21
N ARG A 46 -1.33 -5.10 24.13
CA ARG A 46 -1.58 -3.66 23.97
C ARG A 46 -2.51 -3.15 25.08
N GLU A 47 -3.58 -3.88 25.42
CA GLU A 47 -4.53 -3.50 26.48
C GLU A 47 -3.89 -3.50 27.87
N ILE A 48 -3.08 -4.52 28.19
CA ILE A 48 -2.31 -4.59 29.45
C ILE A 48 -1.34 -3.40 29.55
N ARG A 49 -0.58 -3.10 28.48
CA ARG A 49 0.34 -1.94 28.45
C ARG A 49 -0.40 -0.61 28.63
N MET A 50 -1.58 -0.45 28.03
CA MET A 50 -2.42 0.73 28.22
C MET A 50 -2.92 0.89 29.66
N LYS A 51 -3.40 -0.20 30.28
CA LYS A 51 -3.85 -0.19 31.69
C LYS A 51 -2.70 0.13 32.65
N GLU A 52 -1.49 -0.37 32.38
CA GLU A 52 -0.31 -0.08 33.17
C GLU A 52 0.14 1.39 33.02
N LEU A 53 0.09 1.96 31.81
CA LEU A 53 0.34 3.39 31.60
C LEU A 53 -0.71 4.27 32.32
N GLU A 54 -1.99 3.90 32.28
CA GLU A 54 -3.06 4.60 33.01
C GLU A 54 -2.85 4.50 34.53
N ARG A 55 -2.38 3.35 35.03
CA ARG A 55 -1.98 3.17 36.43
C ARG A 55 -0.82 4.10 36.80
N GLN A 56 0.25 4.13 36.01
CA GLN A 56 1.41 4.99 36.26
C GLN A 56 1.04 6.47 36.27
N GLN A 57 0.16 6.91 35.37
CA GLN A 57 -0.38 8.28 35.39
C GLN A 57 -1.16 8.59 36.68
N LYS A 58 -2.01 7.65 37.15
CA LYS A 58 -2.74 7.79 38.43
C LYS A 58 -1.80 7.82 39.64
N GLU A 59 -0.72 7.03 39.61
CA GLU A 59 0.28 6.97 40.67
C GLU A 59 1.11 8.26 40.75
N ILE A 60 1.57 8.80 39.61
CA ILE A 60 2.22 10.12 39.52
C ILE A 60 1.29 11.24 40.01
N TYR A 61 0.01 11.21 39.62
CA TYR A 61 -0.98 12.19 40.05
C TYR A 61 -1.25 12.14 41.56
N GLN A 62 -1.31 10.93 42.14
CA GLN A 62 -1.42 10.78 43.60
C GLN A 62 -0.17 11.25 44.33
N ALA A 63 1.03 10.92 43.85
CA ALA A 63 2.29 11.39 44.44
C ALA A 63 2.39 12.92 44.46
N GLN A 64 2.06 13.59 43.35
CA GLN A 64 2.01 15.05 43.29
C GLN A 64 0.99 15.66 44.26
N LYS A 65 -0.15 14.99 44.45
CA LYS A 65 -1.16 15.41 45.44
C LYS A 65 -0.65 15.24 46.88
N GLU A 66 -0.03 14.11 47.20
CA GLU A 66 0.55 13.88 48.53
C GLU A 66 1.68 14.85 48.87
N ASP A 67 2.55 15.18 47.90
CA ASP A 67 3.60 16.18 48.10
C ASP A 67 3.03 17.59 48.27
N SER A 68 1.97 17.95 47.54
CA SER A 68 1.22 19.20 47.76
C SER A 68 0.60 19.27 49.16
N GLU A 69 0.01 18.16 49.64
CA GLU A 69 -0.52 18.05 51.00
C GLU A 69 0.58 18.09 52.06
N ARG A 70 1.76 17.47 51.82
CA ARG A 70 2.93 17.58 52.70
C ARG A 70 3.44 19.03 52.79
N TYR A 71 3.54 19.73 51.66
CA TYR A 71 3.96 21.13 51.62
C TYR A 71 2.98 22.04 52.36
N SER A 72 1.67 21.84 52.16
CA SER A 72 0.61 22.55 52.89
C SER A 72 0.65 22.28 54.41
N ARG A 73 0.88 21.02 54.82
CA ARG A 73 1.06 20.63 56.23
C ARG A 73 2.35 21.18 56.84
N HIS A 74 3.41 21.40 56.05
CA HIS A 74 4.64 22.04 56.51
C HIS A 74 4.44 23.54 56.70
N SER A 75 3.78 24.21 55.74
CA SER A 75 3.42 25.64 55.81
C SER A 75 2.58 25.97 57.06
N ARG A 76 1.58 25.14 57.41
CA ARG A 76 0.78 25.32 58.63
C ARG A 76 1.56 25.19 59.95
N ARG A 77 2.76 24.61 59.97
CA ARG A 77 3.60 24.51 61.18
C ARG A 77 4.46 25.76 61.39
N HIS A 78 4.92 26.39 60.31
CA HIS A 78 5.77 27.59 60.39
C HIS A 78 5.00 28.89 60.63
N ALA A 79 3.69 28.92 60.34
CA ALA A 79 2.82 30.08 60.60
C ALA A 79 2.49 30.35 62.09
N SER A 80 3.08 29.58 63.03
CA SER A 80 2.74 29.62 64.47
C SER A 80 3.89 30.04 65.41
N ILE A 81 4.99 30.57 64.86
CA ILE A 81 6.24 30.85 65.59
C ILE A 81 6.73 32.31 65.42
N SER A 82 6.02 33.17 64.69
CA SER A 82 6.49 34.52 64.36
C SER A 82 5.44 35.62 64.65
N ASP A 83 5.17 35.88 65.93
CA ASP A 83 4.53 37.13 66.35
C ASP A 83 4.90 37.48 67.82
N ASP A 84 6.09 38.08 68.00
CA ASP A 84 6.50 38.81 69.19
C ASP A 84 7.74 39.65 68.82
N GLU A 85 7.56 40.93 68.49
CA GLU A 85 8.53 42.02 68.70
C GLU A 85 7.91 43.40 68.32
N GLU A 86 8.34 44.41 69.05
CA GLU A 86 7.73 45.72 69.30
C GLU A 86 7.55 46.64 68.08
N ARG A 87 6.37 47.28 67.91
CA ARG A 87 5.94 48.58 68.48
C ARG A 87 6.78 49.81 68.10
N MET A 88 6.07 50.78 67.48
CA MET A 88 6.34 52.23 67.37
C MET A 88 7.40 52.74 66.37
N SER A 89 6.92 53.36 65.29
CA SER A 89 7.28 54.76 64.99
C SER A 89 6.15 55.48 64.24
N VAL A 90 6.08 56.80 64.39
CA VAL A 90 4.93 57.65 63.98
C VAL A 90 5.29 58.62 62.85
N GLY A 91 4.38 58.88 61.91
CA GLY A 91 4.59 59.86 60.82
C GLY A 91 3.44 59.99 59.82
N SER A 92 2.56 60.97 60.04
CA SER A 92 1.31 61.19 59.27
C SER A 92 1.49 61.75 57.84
N ARG A 93 0.53 61.47 56.92
CA ARG A 93 -0.47 62.45 56.37
C ARG A 93 -1.15 62.00 55.04
N GLY A 94 -2.47 61.76 55.07
CA GLY A 94 -3.44 61.94 53.95
C GLY A 94 -3.30 61.07 52.67
N SER A 95 -4.28 60.95 51.76
CA SER A 95 -5.68 61.44 51.77
C SER A 95 -6.52 60.77 50.64
N LEU A 96 -7.79 60.40 50.93
CA LEU A 96 -8.95 60.24 50.02
C LEU A 96 -9.05 59.15 48.90
N ARG A 97 -10.08 58.29 49.11
CA ARG A 97 -11.20 57.87 48.19
C ARG A 97 -11.02 56.86 47.04
N GLY A 98 -12.00 55.94 46.97
CA GLY A 98 -12.43 55.16 45.78
C GLY A 98 -12.34 53.64 46.02
N ASN A 99 -13.39 52.88 46.43
CA ASN A 99 -14.67 52.56 45.77
C ASN A 99 -14.47 52.15 44.29
N TYR A 100 -14.98 51.04 43.75
CA TYR A 100 -15.97 50.03 44.16
C TYR A 100 -15.69 48.73 43.36
N SER A 101 -16.06 47.53 43.85
CA SER A 101 -16.81 46.50 43.09
C SER A 101 -16.95 45.19 43.88
N ASP A 102 -18.13 44.59 43.79
CA ASP A 102 -18.60 43.50 44.64
C ASP A 102 -18.39 42.09 44.07
N LEU A 103 -18.56 41.12 44.98
CA LEU A 103 -18.82 39.70 44.73
C LEU A 103 -19.99 39.56 43.71
N CYS A 104 -20.16 38.49 42.92
CA CYS A 104 -20.39 37.13 43.42
C CYS A 104 -20.56 36.08 42.28
N SER A 105 -20.07 34.87 42.54
CA SER A 105 -20.69 33.56 42.24
C SER A 105 -21.42 33.26 40.90
N SER A 106 -20.79 32.37 40.13
CA SER A 106 -21.31 31.05 39.70
C SER A 106 -22.77 30.90 39.24
N THR A 107 -22.99 30.48 37.98
CA THR A 107 -23.30 29.06 37.62
C THR A 107 -23.65 28.88 36.13
N GLY A 108 -23.29 27.71 35.57
CA GLY A 108 -24.21 26.92 34.74
C GLY A 108 -24.49 27.28 33.26
N SER A 109 -23.99 26.42 32.38
CA SER A 109 -24.66 25.93 31.15
C SER A 109 -24.57 26.71 29.82
N LEU A 110 -24.54 25.90 28.76
CA LEU A 110 -24.51 26.25 27.32
C LEU A 110 -25.77 27.03 26.88
N PRO A 111 -25.73 27.67 25.70
CA PRO A 111 -26.49 27.06 24.60
C PRO A 111 -25.83 27.14 23.21
N SER A 112 -26.36 26.32 22.30
CA SER A 112 -26.14 26.36 20.85
C SER A 112 -27.14 27.32 20.17
N SER A 113 -26.76 27.97 19.06
CA SER A 113 -27.69 28.76 18.24
C SER A 113 -27.54 28.53 16.72
N ARG A 114 -28.63 28.03 16.15
CA ARG A 114 -29.13 28.28 14.77
C ARG A 114 -29.65 29.74 14.70
N LEU A 115 -29.91 30.41 13.56
CA LEU A 115 -30.03 30.06 12.13
C LEU A 115 -30.04 31.34 11.25
N GLN A 116 -30.22 31.13 9.93
CA GLN A 116 -30.79 32.02 8.89
C GLN A 116 -29.82 33.05 8.26
N ASN A 117 -29.80 33.34 6.95
CA ASN A 117 -30.53 32.81 5.77
C ASN A 117 -29.51 32.31 4.69
N GLY A 118 -29.72 32.13 3.38
CA GLY A 118 -30.84 32.33 2.43
C GLY A 118 -30.32 32.61 1.00
N ARG A 119 -29.97 31.56 0.21
CA ARG A 119 -30.65 31.12 -1.05
C ARG A 119 -30.06 31.75 -2.36
N PRO A 120 -30.33 31.21 -3.58
CA PRO A 120 -29.26 30.60 -4.39
C PRO A 120 -29.12 31.12 -5.85
N SER A 121 -28.06 30.71 -6.57
CA SER A 121 -28.12 30.40 -8.03
C SER A 121 -26.83 29.77 -8.59
N ASP A 122 -26.99 28.57 -9.16
CA ASP A 122 -26.38 27.93 -10.35
C ASP A 122 -24.94 28.15 -10.89
N TYR A 123 -24.38 26.99 -11.32
CA TYR A 123 -23.57 26.74 -12.53
C TYR A 123 -22.02 26.61 -12.46
N SER A 124 -21.59 25.33 -12.42
CA SER A 124 -20.35 24.75 -13.01
C SER A 124 -18.97 25.17 -12.46
N GLY A 125 -18.00 24.23 -12.49
CA GLY A 125 -16.58 24.61 -12.46
C GLY A 125 -15.60 23.67 -11.75
N PHE A 126 -15.19 22.59 -12.44
CA PHE A 126 -13.80 22.12 -12.56
C PHE A 126 -13.01 21.59 -11.33
N LEU A 127 -12.33 20.45 -11.53
CA LEU A 127 -11.42 19.78 -10.59
C LEU A 127 -10.00 20.40 -10.63
N GLY A 128 -9.26 20.38 -9.51
CA GLY A 128 -7.92 21.01 -9.49
C GLY A 128 -7.02 20.76 -8.28
N SER A 129 -7.02 19.56 -7.68
CA SER A 129 -6.12 19.24 -6.56
C SER A 129 -4.70 18.86 -7.02
N SER A 130 -3.78 19.82 -7.03
CA SER A 130 -2.35 19.57 -7.27
C SER A 130 -1.59 19.33 -5.96
N SER A 131 -1.28 18.07 -5.67
CA SER A 131 -0.37 17.71 -4.56
C SER A 131 1.04 17.47 -5.10
N ARG A 132 1.96 18.40 -4.80
CA ARG A 132 3.40 18.21 -5.05
C ARG A 132 4.06 17.70 -3.77
N ALA A 133 4.32 16.40 -3.67
CA ALA A 133 5.06 15.79 -2.58
C ALA A 133 6.42 15.24 -3.06
N SER A 134 7.47 15.54 -2.30
CA SER A 134 8.88 15.34 -2.62
C SER A 134 9.33 13.88 -2.64
N SER A 135 10.10 13.48 -3.66
CA SER A 135 10.91 12.27 -3.63
C SER A 135 12.25 12.53 -2.93
N ARG A 136 12.47 11.92 -1.75
CA ARG A 136 13.83 11.66 -1.24
C ARG A 136 13.93 10.22 -0.76
N ALA A 137 14.88 9.48 -1.32
CA ALA A 137 15.12 8.09 -1.02
C ALA A 137 15.72 7.90 0.39
N SER A 138 15.52 6.72 0.97
CA SER A 138 16.41 6.17 1.99
C SER A 138 16.48 4.66 1.86
N SER A 139 17.70 4.16 1.71
CA SER A 139 18.04 2.74 1.75
C SER A 139 18.50 2.38 3.15
N ALA A 140 17.93 1.34 3.75
CA ALA A 140 18.43 0.74 4.98
C ALA A 140 18.07 -0.74 5.03
N ARG A 141 19.02 -1.62 4.68
CA ARG A 141 18.94 -3.07 4.86
C ARG A 141 20.02 -3.49 5.86
N ALA A 142 19.64 -3.85 7.08
CA ALA A 142 20.51 -4.51 8.05
C ALA A 142 19.66 -5.42 8.96
N SER A 143 19.91 -6.73 8.92
CA SER A 143 19.21 -7.73 9.73
C SER A 143 19.83 -7.85 11.14
N PRO A 144 19.07 -8.31 12.15
CA PRO A 144 19.58 -8.43 13.52
C PRO A 144 20.54 -9.61 13.67
N VAL A 145 21.58 -9.41 14.49
CA VAL A 145 22.45 -10.47 15.00
C VAL A 145 22.08 -10.72 16.47
N VAL A 146 22.12 -12.00 16.86
CA VAL A 146 21.66 -12.51 18.16
C VAL A 146 22.65 -12.13 19.26
N GLU A 147 22.12 -11.70 20.40
CA GLU A 147 22.86 -11.47 21.64
C GLU A 147 22.52 -12.60 22.62
N GLU A 148 23.51 -13.44 22.96
CA GLU A 148 23.39 -14.44 24.02
C GLU A 148 24.60 -14.30 24.98
N ARG A 149 24.33 -14.46 26.27
CA ARG A 149 25.26 -14.14 27.37
C ARG A 149 26.12 -15.34 27.77
N SER A 150 27.38 -15.11 28.09
CA SER A 150 28.08 -15.83 29.19
C SER A 150 29.41 -15.16 29.59
N ASP A 151 29.35 -14.44 30.71
CA ASP A 151 30.27 -14.47 31.86
C ASP A 151 31.81 -14.31 31.77
N PHE A 152 32.27 -13.45 32.69
CA PHE A 152 33.44 -13.61 33.59
C PHE A 152 34.80 -12.95 33.27
N LEU A 153 35.40 -12.46 34.37
CA LEU A 153 36.78 -11.98 34.58
C LEU A 153 37.23 -10.63 33.99
N GLU A 154 36.85 -9.60 34.73
CA GLU A 154 37.68 -8.44 35.06
C GLU A 154 39.18 -8.77 35.25
N LYS A 155 40.04 -8.27 34.34
CA LYS A 155 41.46 -7.94 34.61
C LYS A 155 42.04 -7.04 33.51
N GLY A 156 42.55 -5.88 33.91
CA GLY A 156 43.06 -4.88 32.97
C GLY A 156 44.51 -5.10 32.50
N SER A 157 44.84 -4.45 31.39
CA SER A 157 46.20 -4.12 30.93
C SER A 157 46.11 -2.70 30.34
N ARG A 158 46.85 -1.68 30.82
CA ARG A 158 48.29 -1.43 30.57
C ARG A 158 48.60 -1.60 29.07
N THR A 159 48.94 -0.56 28.31
CA THR A 159 50.12 0.34 28.42
C THR A 159 49.85 1.67 27.66
N ALA A 160 50.57 2.79 27.82
CA ALA A 160 51.55 3.26 28.79
C ALA A 160 51.65 4.79 28.66
N SER A 161 51.99 5.50 29.75
CA SER A 161 52.60 6.82 29.67
C SER A 161 53.54 7.01 30.85
N THR A 162 54.76 7.46 30.58
CA THR A 162 55.86 7.54 31.54
C THR A 162 55.82 8.85 32.31
N LEU A 163 55.49 8.81 33.60
CA LEU A 163 55.75 9.90 34.53
C LEU A 163 56.78 9.46 35.58
N SER A 164 57.94 10.10 35.56
CA SER A 164 59.02 9.86 36.52
C SER A 164 58.64 10.45 37.88
N ALA A 165 58.54 9.59 38.90
CA ALA A 165 58.34 10.01 40.28
C ALA A 165 59.70 10.29 40.96
N ALA A 166 60.05 11.56 41.13
CA ALA A 166 61.07 12.01 42.06
C ALA A 166 60.82 13.48 42.44
N THR A 167 61.21 13.87 43.66
CA THR A 167 61.24 15.26 44.16
C THR A 167 59.92 15.87 44.67
N LEU A 168 59.33 15.28 45.72
CA LEU A 168 58.65 16.06 46.77
C LEU A 168 58.90 15.42 48.15
N ALA A 169 60.12 15.58 48.65
CA ALA A 169 60.48 15.24 50.03
C ALA A 169 61.64 16.13 50.51
N SER A 170 61.30 17.33 51.01
CA SER A 170 62.17 18.06 51.95
C SER A 170 61.34 19.07 52.75
N LEU A 171 60.87 18.63 53.91
CA LEU A 171 60.41 19.50 55.00
C LEU A 171 61.54 19.59 56.02
N GLY A 172 62.06 20.80 56.28
CA GLY A 172 62.87 21.03 57.49
C GLY A 172 64.02 22.03 57.35
N GLY A 173 63.92 23.12 58.13
CA GLY A 173 65.08 23.87 58.63
C GLY A 173 65.32 25.24 58.00
N GLY A 174 65.07 26.32 58.76
CA GLY A 174 65.45 27.67 58.33
C GLY A 174 64.75 28.82 59.05
N LEU A 175 64.78 28.89 60.39
CA LEU A 175 64.41 30.14 61.07
C LEU A 175 65.43 31.24 60.73
N SER A 176 64.97 32.40 60.27
CA SER A 176 65.68 33.66 60.51
C SER A 176 64.72 34.86 60.56
N ARG A 177 65.16 35.91 61.25
CA ARG A 177 64.34 37.04 61.70
C ARG A 177 64.44 38.25 60.77
N ARG A 178 63.29 38.72 60.25
CA ARG A 178 62.91 40.11 59.93
C ARG A 178 61.53 40.06 59.26
N GLY A 179 60.58 40.96 59.47
CA GLY A 179 60.65 42.23 60.20
C GLY A 179 59.90 43.32 59.43
N SER A 180 58.59 43.42 59.67
CA SER A 180 57.70 44.56 59.37
C SER A 180 57.38 44.88 57.88
N CYS A 181 56.08 45.12 57.61
CA CYS A 181 55.52 45.80 56.41
C CYS A 181 55.68 45.01 55.06
N ASP A 182 54.77 44.98 54.07
CA ASP A 182 53.53 45.71 53.76
C ASP A 182 52.49 44.84 52.99
N THR A 183 51.25 45.34 52.95
CA THR A 183 49.95 44.84 52.44
C THR A 183 49.83 44.21 51.02
N SER A 184 50.91 43.94 50.27
CA SER A 184 50.77 43.66 48.82
C SER A 184 50.48 42.20 48.40
N ILE A 185 50.79 41.18 49.20
CA ILE A 185 50.76 39.76 48.74
C ILE A 185 49.43 39.04 49.03
N SER A 186 48.63 39.51 50.01
CA SER A 186 47.33 38.88 50.30
C SER A 186 46.29 39.17 49.22
N ALA A 187 46.36 40.33 48.55
CA ALA A 187 45.40 40.73 47.53
C ALA A 187 45.37 39.78 46.33
N ASP A 188 46.53 39.32 45.85
CA ASP A 188 46.66 38.41 44.71
C ASP A 188 46.18 36.99 45.04
N THR A 189 46.52 36.49 46.23
CA THR A 189 46.05 35.17 46.70
C THR A 189 44.55 35.17 46.98
N GLU A 190 44.01 36.26 47.53
CA GLU A 190 42.57 36.45 47.75
C GLU A 190 41.80 36.65 46.42
N ALA A 191 42.42 37.27 45.41
CA ALA A 191 41.86 37.36 44.06
C ALA A 191 41.79 36.00 43.37
N SER A 192 42.86 35.20 43.43
CA SER A 192 42.88 33.84 42.91
C SER A 192 41.85 32.92 43.59
N ILE A 193 41.66 33.05 44.91
CA ILE A 193 40.62 32.32 45.65
C ILE A 193 39.21 32.74 45.22
N ARG A 194 38.98 34.02 44.87
CA ARG A 194 37.70 34.48 44.29
C ARG A 194 37.49 33.89 42.89
N GLU A 195 38.48 33.95 42.02
CA GLU A 195 38.42 33.39 40.66
C GLU A 195 38.15 31.86 40.65
N ILE A 196 38.74 31.11 41.60
CA ILE A 196 38.47 29.68 41.77
C ILE A 196 37.03 29.43 42.26
N LYS A 197 36.47 30.29 43.12
CA LYS A 197 35.06 30.18 43.55
C LYS A 197 34.09 30.54 42.43
N ASP A 198 34.38 31.59 41.66
CA ASP A 198 33.55 32.03 40.55
C ASP A 198 33.55 31.00 39.42
N SER A 199 34.71 30.40 39.08
CA SER A 199 34.80 29.31 38.11
C SER A 199 34.16 28.00 38.60
N LEU A 200 34.23 27.68 39.90
CA LEU A 200 33.48 26.56 40.49
C LEU A 200 31.97 26.79 40.31
N ALA A 201 31.46 27.97 40.67
CA ALA A 201 30.05 28.32 40.50
C ALA A 201 29.62 28.28 39.02
N GLU A 202 30.49 28.70 38.09
CA GLU A 202 30.23 28.61 36.65
C GLU A 202 30.16 27.16 36.14
N VAL A 203 30.99 26.25 36.69
CA VAL A 203 30.93 24.82 36.38
C VAL A 203 29.70 24.16 36.97
N GLU A 204 29.30 24.50 38.20
CA GLU A 204 28.04 24.06 38.82
C GLU A 204 26.81 24.52 38.02
N GLU A 205 26.82 25.77 37.55
CA GLU A 205 25.82 26.37 36.65
C GLU A 205 25.71 25.59 35.33
N LYS A 206 26.85 25.24 34.71
CA LYS A 206 26.91 24.44 33.48
C LYS A 206 26.41 23.01 33.70
N TYR A 207 26.81 22.36 34.81
CA TYR A 207 26.36 21.02 35.17
C TYR A 207 24.85 20.95 35.40
N ARG A 208 24.28 21.95 36.11
CA ARG A 208 22.83 22.05 36.33
C ARG A 208 22.05 22.18 35.01
N LYS A 209 22.54 23.01 34.08
CA LYS A 209 21.97 23.17 32.73
C LYS A 209 22.05 21.87 31.92
N ALA A 210 23.20 21.18 31.97
CA ALA A 210 23.37 19.88 31.32
C ALA A 210 22.41 18.82 31.87
N MET A 211 22.19 18.77 33.19
CA MET A 211 21.23 17.84 33.79
C MET A 211 19.78 18.11 33.38
N VAL A 212 19.35 19.38 33.34
CA VAL A 212 18.00 19.74 32.86
C VAL A 212 17.84 19.38 31.37
N SER A 213 18.85 19.67 30.54
CA SER A 213 18.84 19.30 29.13
C SER A 213 18.82 17.78 28.91
N ASN A 214 19.56 17.01 29.71
CA ASN A 214 19.56 15.54 29.63
C ASN A 214 18.18 14.96 29.98
N ALA A 215 17.53 15.48 31.03
CA ALA A 215 16.17 15.10 31.39
C ALA A 215 15.13 15.47 30.29
N GLN A 216 15.32 16.58 29.58
CA GLN A 216 14.49 16.92 28.41
C GLN A 216 14.71 15.90 27.27
N LEU A 217 15.97 15.59 26.94
CA LEU A 217 16.31 14.63 25.90
C LEU A 217 15.80 13.21 26.19
N ASP A 218 15.81 12.75 27.44
CA ASP A 218 15.25 11.44 27.81
C ASP A 218 13.71 11.39 27.67
N ASN A 219 13.01 12.51 27.92
CA ASN A 219 11.57 12.62 27.65
C ASN A 219 11.28 12.63 26.14
N GLU A 220 12.04 13.40 25.35
CA GLU A 220 11.93 13.44 23.89
C GLU A 220 12.20 12.06 23.26
N LYS A 221 13.28 11.39 23.69
CA LYS A 221 13.63 10.02 23.31
C LYS A 221 12.51 9.03 23.63
N SER A 222 11.90 9.14 24.82
CA SER A 222 10.77 8.29 25.21
C SER A 222 9.55 8.55 24.33
N ASN A 223 9.20 9.80 24.08
CA ASN A 223 8.10 10.18 23.19
C ASN A 223 8.31 9.69 21.74
N LEU A 224 9.52 9.85 21.20
CA LEU A 224 9.88 9.36 19.87
C LEU A 224 9.85 7.83 19.79
N MET A 225 10.27 7.13 20.85
CA MET A 225 10.17 5.67 20.94
C MET A 225 8.71 5.20 20.85
N TYR A 226 7.78 5.84 21.58
CA TYR A 226 6.34 5.55 21.48
C TYR A 226 5.77 5.83 20.08
N GLN A 227 6.17 6.93 19.43
CA GLN A 227 5.76 7.24 18.06
C GLN A 227 6.26 6.19 17.07
N VAL A 228 7.53 5.78 17.17
CA VAL A 228 8.13 4.75 16.31
C VAL A 228 7.42 3.40 16.49
N ASP A 229 7.10 2.99 17.72
CA ASP A 229 6.34 1.76 17.97
C ASP A 229 4.93 1.83 17.38
N THR A 230 4.24 2.96 17.54
CA THR A 230 2.90 3.19 16.94
C THR A 230 2.92 3.16 15.41
N LEU A 231 3.97 3.72 14.80
CA LEU A 231 4.16 3.71 13.34
C LEU A 231 4.56 2.32 12.81
N ARG A 232 5.28 1.50 13.59
CA ARG A 232 5.53 0.08 13.25
C ARG A 232 4.25 -0.74 13.27
N ASP A 233 3.40 -0.52 14.27
CA ASP A 233 2.10 -1.18 14.39
C ASP A 233 1.19 -0.85 13.20
N THR A 234 1.04 0.42 12.84
CA THR A 234 0.21 0.82 11.68
C THR A 234 0.81 0.40 10.33
N LEU A 235 2.14 0.38 10.19
CA LEU A 235 2.80 -0.14 8.99
C LEU A 235 2.52 -1.63 8.80
N MET A 236 2.63 -2.44 9.86
CA MET A 236 2.32 -3.87 9.81
C MET A 236 0.84 -4.12 9.48
N GLU A 237 -0.07 -3.33 10.02
CA GLU A 237 -1.51 -3.41 9.71
C GLU A 237 -1.81 -3.06 8.24
N LEU A 238 -1.08 -2.10 7.65
CA LEU A 238 -1.16 -1.77 6.22
C LEU A 238 -0.53 -2.84 5.31
N GLU A 239 0.57 -3.48 5.74
CA GLU A 239 1.18 -4.61 5.03
C GLU A 239 0.23 -5.82 4.99
N GLU A 240 -0.43 -6.15 6.11
CA GLU A 240 -1.45 -7.20 6.18
C GLU A 240 -2.64 -6.90 5.25
N LEU A 241 -3.15 -5.66 5.22
CA LEU A 241 -4.25 -5.24 4.33
C LEU A 241 -3.87 -5.29 2.84
N LEU A 242 -2.64 -4.90 2.51
CA LEU A 242 -2.10 -4.96 1.14
C LEU A 242 -1.94 -6.41 0.67
N TYR A 243 -1.51 -7.31 1.56
CA TYR A 243 -1.43 -8.74 1.25
C TYR A 243 -2.81 -9.33 0.95
N GLU A 244 -3.81 -9.05 1.78
CA GLU A 244 -5.17 -9.57 1.56
C GLU A 244 -5.80 -9.02 0.28
N THR A 245 -5.69 -7.72 0.00
CA THR A 245 -6.22 -7.15 -1.26
C THR A 245 -5.53 -7.71 -2.50
N ARG A 246 -4.22 -8.02 -2.45
CA ARG A 246 -3.54 -8.73 -3.56
C ARG A 246 -4.10 -10.14 -3.76
N ARG A 247 -4.27 -10.89 -2.67
CA ARG A 247 -4.86 -12.23 -2.72
C ARG A 247 -6.29 -12.21 -3.28
N GLU A 248 -7.13 -11.28 -2.83
CA GLU A 248 -8.48 -11.08 -3.37
C GLU A 248 -8.45 -10.78 -4.87
N CYS A 249 -7.52 -9.95 -5.35
CA CYS A 249 -7.34 -9.69 -6.78
C CYS A 249 -7.00 -10.97 -7.55
N ASP A 250 -6.04 -11.77 -7.07
CA ASP A 250 -5.65 -13.03 -7.70
C ASP A 250 -6.81 -14.05 -7.74
N GLU A 251 -7.62 -14.12 -6.68
CA GLU A 251 -8.81 -14.97 -6.62
C GLU A 251 -9.90 -14.50 -7.60
N ARG A 252 -10.16 -13.19 -7.70
CA ARG A 252 -11.10 -12.61 -8.69
C ARG A 252 -10.62 -12.77 -10.13
N THR A 253 -9.31 -12.68 -10.39
CA THR A 253 -8.74 -12.94 -11.72
C THR A 253 -8.99 -14.39 -12.15
N LYS A 254 -8.74 -15.37 -11.27
CA LYS A 254 -9.02 -16.79 -11.56
C LYS A 254 -10.51 -17.04 -11.85
N GLU A 255 -11.41 -16.36 -11.12
CA GLU A 255 -12.85 -16.50 -11.36
C GLU A 255 -13.28 -15.88 -12.70
N CYS A 256 -12.76 -14.70 -13.05
CA CYS A 256 -12.96 -14.08 -14.36
C CYS A 256 -12.48 -14.98 -15.50
N GLU A 257 -11.36 -15.71 -15.33
CA GLU A 257 -10.89 -16.68 -16.32
C GLU A 257 -11.81 -17.90 -16.47
N ARG A 258 -12.39 -18.41 -15.37
CA ARG A 258 -13.39 -19.49 -15.41
C ARG A 258 -14.65 -19.05 -16.15
N GLU A 259 -15.19 -17.89 -15.82
CA GLU A 259 -16.38 -17.34 -16.49
C GLU A 259 -16.12 -17.04 -17.96
N ARG A 260 -14.96 -16.48 -18.31
CA ARG A 260 -14.55 -16.29 -19.72
C ARG A 260 -14.51 -17.62 -20.49
N HIS A 261 -14.03 -18.70 -19.86
CA HIS A 261 -14.01 -20.03 -20.47
C HIS A 261 -15.43 -20.62 -20.61
N ALA A 262 -16.28 -20.49 -19.59
CA ALA A 262 -17.68 -20.93 -19.64
C ALA A 262 -18.47 -20.18 -20.72
N HIS A 263 -18.32 -18.85 -20.79
CA HIS A 263 -18.91 -18.00 -21.82
C HIS A 263 -18.46 -18.42 -23.23
N SER A 264 -17.17 -18.73 -23.42
CA SER A 264 -16.67 -19.20 -24.71
C SER A 264 -17.29 -20.53 -25.17
N ILE A 265 -17.57 -21.45 -24.24
CA ILE A 265 -18.29 -22.71 -24.54
C ILE A 265 -19.74 -22.41 -24.90
N LEU A 266 -20.43 -21.59 -24.10
CA LEU A 266 -21.83 -21.27 -24.33
C LEU A 266 -22.05 -20.50 -25.64
N GLN A 267 -21.10 -19.64 -26.02
CA GLN A 267 -21.10 -18.93 -27.30
C GLN A 267 -20.95 -19.88 -28.50
N PHE A 268 -20.11 -20.92 -28.38
CA PHE A 268 -19.99 -21.96 -29.39
C PHE A 268 -21.30 -22.75 -29.53
N GLN A 269 -21.86 -23.24 -28.41
CA GLN A 269 -23.14 -23.96 -28.38
C GLN A 269 -24.30 -23.13 -28.94
N PHE A 270 -24.37 -21.85 -28.58
CA PHE A 270 -25.38 -20.93 -29.11
C PHE A 270 -25.27 -20.75 -30.63
N SER A 271 -24.04 -20.72 -31.17
CA SER A 271 -23.80 -20.61 -32.61
C SER A 271 -24.28 -21.86 -33.36
N GLU A 272 -23.97 -23.05 -32.83
CA GLU A 272 -24.45 -24.34 -33.35
C GLU A 272 -25.98 -24.47 -33.31
N MET A 273 -26.60 -24.09 -32.17
CA MET A 273 -28.06 -24.06 -32.02
C MET A 273 -28.73 -23.06 -32.98
N LYS A 274 -28.08 -21.92 -33.25
CA LYS A 274 -28.57 -20.91 -34.18
C LYS A 274 -28.50 -21.38 -35.64
N GLU A 275 -27.43 -22.10 -36.01
CA GLU A 275 -27.31 -22.67 -37.35
C GLU A 275 -28.30 -23.81 -37.60
N THR A 276 -28.48 -24.72 -36.64
CA THR A 276 -29.46 -25.81 -36.74
C THR A 276 -30.91 -25.30 -36.78
N LEU A 277 -31.25 -24.28 -35.99
CA LEU A 277 -32.54 -23.59 -36.09
C LEU A 277 -32.76 -23.02 -37.50
N LYS A 278 -31.79 -22.25 -38.03
CA LYS A 278 -31.86 -21.67 -39.37
C LYS A 278 -32.03 -22.72 -40.47
N GLN A 279 -31.35 -23.87 -40.37
CA GLN A 279 -31.53 -25.00 -41.29
C GLN A 279 -32.95 -25.57 -41.24
N SER A 280 -33.57 -25.63 -40.05
CA SER A 280 -34.97 -26.07 -39.90
C SER A 280 -35.99 -25.08 -40.47
N GLU A 281 -35.79 -23.77 -40.28
CA GLU A 281 -36.59 -22.71 -40.90
C GLU A 281 -36.48 -22.73 -42.43
N GLU A 282 -35.27 -22.93 -42.96
CA GLU A 282 -35.01 -23.10 -44.39
C GLU A 282 -35.63 -24.39 -44.98
N LEU A 283 -35.88 -25.42 -44.18
CA LEU A 283 -36.59 -26.63 -44.61
C LEU A 283 -38.11 -26.42 -44.59
N LEU A 284 -38.66 -25.83 -43.52
CA LEU A 284 -40.09 -25.52 -43.42
C LEU A 284 -40.56 -24.60 -44.55
N THR A 285 -39.79 -23.56 -44.86
CA THR A 285 -40.06 -22.65 -45.98
C THR A 285 -39.99 -23.35 -47.35
N LYS A 286 -39.05 -24.29 -47.57
CA LYS A 286 -39.00 -25.14 -48.78
C LYS A 286 -40.23 -26.05 -48.92
N HIS A 287 -40.82 -26.46 -47.80
CA HIS A 287 -42.06 -27.26 -47.76
C HIS A 287 -43.34 -26.40 -47.76
N GLY A 288 -43.24 -25.07 -47.96
CA GLY A 288 -44.39 -24.17 -48.04
C GLY A 288 -45.00 -23.79 -46.68
N ILE A 289 -44.40 -24.22 -45.57
CA ILE A 289 -44.83 -23.85 -44.22
C ILE A 289 -44.15 -22.53 -43.85
N VAL A 290 -44.85 -21.42 -44.09
CA VAL A 290 -44.41 -20.10 -43.63
C VAL A 290 -44.76 -19.96 -42.15
N LEU A 291 -43.74 -19.88 -41.30
CA LEU A 291 -43.91 -19.53 -39.89
C LEU A 291 -44.32 -18.06 -39.78
N GLY A 292 -45.63 -17.82 -39.65
CA GLY A 292 -46.17 -16.50 -39.35
C GLY A 292 -45.69 -16.01 -37.99
N SER A 293 -45.35 -14.72 -37.89
CA SER A 293 -44.65 -14.12 -36.73
C SER A 293 -45.52 -13.95 -35.46
N GLU A 294 -46.64 -14.65 -35.34
CA GLU A 294 -47.60 -14.50 -34.24
C GLU A 294 -47.97 -15.84 -33.61
N VAL A 295 -47.22 -16.23 -32.58
CA VAL A 295 -47.70 -17.10 -31.51
C VAL A 295 -47.46 -16.37 -30.19
N THR A 296 -48.46 -15.62 -29.76
CA THR A 296 -48.52 -15.13 -28.38
C THR A 296 -48.78 -16.33 -27.46
N THR A 297 -47.86 -16.60 -26.56
CA THR A 297 -48.06 -17.62 -25.52
C THR A 297 -49.08 -17.12 -24.50
N ASN A 298 -50.32 -17.60 -24.58
CA ASN A 298 -51.23 -17.83 -23.45
C ASN A 298 -52.42 -18.67 -23.95
N GLY A 299 -52.68 -19.80 -23.32
CA GLY A 299 -53.72 -20.73 -23.76
C GLY A 299 -55.01 -20.59 -22.96
N GLU A 300 -56.13 -20.97 -23.58
CA GLU A 300 -57.28 -21.49 -22.85
C GLU A 300 -58.07 -22.50 -23.69
N MET A 301 -58.86 -23.32 -23.00
CA MET A 301 -59.43 -24.58 -23.48
C MET A 301 -60.87 -24.41 -23.98
N GLY A 302 -61.20 -24.98 -25.14
CA GLY A 302 -62.54 -25.53 -25.37
C GLY A 302 -63.23 -25.25 -26.70
N GLY A 303 -63.74 -26.31 -27.32
CA GLY A 303 -65.07 -26.26 -27.93
C GLY A 303 -65.20 -26.45 -29.45
N ASN A 304 -65.53 -27.69 -29.82
CA ASN A 304 -66.47 -28.07 -30.88
C ASN A 304 -66.06 -28.08 -32.38
N THR A 305 -66.10 -29.32 -32.87
CA THR A 305 -66.27 -29.85 -34.23
C THR A 305 -67.57 -29.46 -34.94
N ILE A 306 -67.70 -29.86 -36.24
CA ILE A 306 -68.89 -29.84 -37.15
C ILE A 306 -68.98 -28.51 -37.95
N ASP A 307 -69.17 -28.42 -39.28
CA ASP A 307 -69.53 -29.32 -40.42
C ASP A 307 -68.61 -28.95 -41.64
N THR A 308 -68.21 -29.77 -42.64
CA THR A 308 -68.89 -30.65 -43.64
C THR A 308 -69.23 -29.94 -44.98
N GLN A 309 -68.73 -30.50 -46.10
CA GLN A 309 -69.09 -30.24 -47.54
C GLN A 309 -68.70 -28.85 -48.13
N ASP A 310 -68.41 -28.65 -49.43
CA ASP A 310 -68.29 -29.53 -50.63
C ASP A 310 -67.42 -28.85 -51.74
N ASP A 311 -67.07 -29.59 -52.80
CA ASP A 311 -66.66 -29.17 -54.18
C ASP A 311 -65.51 -28.13 -54.38
N GLU A 312 -64.48 -28.33 -55.23
CA GLU A 312 -64.50 -28.82 -56.61
C GLU A 312 -63.21 -29.55 -57.06
N GLU A 313 -63.35 -30.34 -58.11
CA GLU A 313 -62.31 -31.09 -58.82
C GLU A 313 -61.73 -30.29 -60.01
N SER A 314 -60.40 -30.33 -60.23
CA SER A 314 -59.82 -30.48 -61.58
C SER A 314 -58.31 -30.65 -61.58
N ALA A 315 -57.86 -31.85 -61.96
CA ALA A 315 -56.47 -32.10 -62.33
C ALA A 315 -56.21 -31.73 -63.80
N SER A 316 -55.00 -31.27 -64.12
CA SER A 316 -54.47 -31.37 -65.49
C SER A 316 -53.14 -32.12 -65.48
N ARG A 317 -53.10 -33.20 -66.25
CA ARG A 317 -51.95 -34.10 -66.44
C ARG A 317 -51.15 -33.65 -67.66
N LEU A 318 -49.86 -34.01 -67.75
CA LEU A 318 -49.36 -35.00 -68.74
C LEU A 318 -47.84 -35.02 -68.91
N SER A 319 -47.27 -36.24 -68.90
CA SER A 319 -46.12 -36.71 -69.71
C SER A 319 -44.72 -36.07 -69.51
N GLN A 320 -43.57 -36.75 -69.72
CA GLN A 320 -43.31 -38.14 -70.15
C GLN A 320 -41.95 -38.63 -69.61
N ASP A 321 -41.67 -39.92 -69.80
CA ASP A 321 -40.59 -40.71 -69.19
C ASP A 321 -39.31 -40.80 -70.09
N PRO A 322 -38.32 -41.71 -69.93
CA PRO A 322 -36.99 -41.35 -69.42
C PRO A 322 -35.80 -41.59 -70.39
N HIS A 323 -34.67 -40.88 -70.20
CA HIS A 323 -33.29 -41.41 -70.29
C HIS A 323 -32.23 -40.36 -69.85
N ALA A 324 -31.08 -40.83 -69.32
CA ALA A 324 -29.99 -40.07 -68.67
C ALA A 324 -29.12 -39.22 -69.66
N PRO A 325 -28.23 -38.27 -69.22
CA PRO A 325 -27.58 -38.17 -67.91
C PRO A 325 -27.50 -36.76 -67.24
N ASN A 326 -26.91 -36.75 -66.04
CA ASN A 326 -26.74 -35.60 -65.13
C ASN A 326 -26.02 -34.38 -65.76
N THR A 327 -26.76 -33.32 -66.12
CA THR A 327 -26.22 -31.96 -66.37
C THR A 327 -27.17 -30.80 -66.00
N SER A 328 -28.42 -31.07 -65.59
CA SER A 328 -29.43 -30.00 -65.40
C SER A 328 -29.22 -29.12 -64.16
N GLY A 329 -28.65 -29.68 -63.08
CA GLY A 329 -28.41 -28.94 -61.83
C GLY A 329 -27.36 -27.85 -61.99
N ASP A 330 -26.25 -28.20 -62.64
CA ASP A 330 -25.13 -27.28 -62.87
C ASP A 330 -25.56 -26.10 -63.75
N ASN A 331 -26.30 -26.34 -64.83
CA ASN A 331 -26.83 -25.26 -65.69
C ASN A 331 -27.74 -24.28 -64.92
N ILE A 332 -28.58 -24.75 -63.99
CA ILE A 332 -29.45 -23.88 -63.17
C ILE A 332 -28.65 -23.09 -62.12
N LEU A 333 -27.65 -23.73 -61.50
CA LEU A 333 -26.76 -23.07 -60.54
C LEU A 333 -25.86 -22.06 -61.25
N GLU A 334 -25.36 -22.36 -62.43
CA GLU A 334 -24.52 -21.48 -63.26
C GLU A 334 -25.31 -20.27 -63.77
N VAL A 335 -26.58 -20.45 -64.18
CA VAL A 335 -27.47 -19.32 -64.53
C VAL A 335 -27.79 -18.45 -63.30
N ARG A 336 -28.02 -19.05 -62.12
CA ARG A 336 -28.22 -18.28 -60.88
C ARG A 336 -26.95 -17.55 -60.44
N LEU A 337 -25.79 -18.20 -60.53
CA LEU A 337 -24.51 -17.62 -60.21
C LEU A 337 -24.19 -16.45 -61.16
N ARG A 338 -24.47 -16.60 -62.46
CA ARG A 338 -24.33 -15.52 -63.44
C ARG A 338 -25.21 -14.31 -63.11
N LYS A 339 -26.49 -14.53 -62.79
CA LYS A 339 -27.39 -13.45 -62.34
C LYS A 339 -26.91 -12.76 -61.07
N LEU A 340 -26.45 -13.52 -60.06
CA LEU A 340 -25.88 -12.94 -58.83
C LEU A 340 -24.58 -12.16 -59.08
N VAL A 341 -23.78 -12.57 -60.07
CA VAL A 341 -22.59 -11.82 -60.51
C VAL A 341 -22.99 -10.53 -61.25
N GLU A 342 -23.95 -10.58 -62.17
CA GLU A 342 -24.50 -9.41 -62.87
C GLU A 342 -25.13 -8.40 -61.89
N GLU A 343 -25.91 -8.87 -60.91
CA GLU A 343 -26.48 -8.04 -59.84
C GLU A 343 -25.39 -7.43 -58.95
N ARG A 344 -24.36 -8.22 -58.57
CA ARG A 344 -23.21 -7.73 -57.81
C ARG A 344 -22.43 -6.67 -58.58
N GLU A 345 -22.21 -6.85 -59.88
CA GLU A 345 -21.52 -5.87 -60.73
C GLU A 345 -22.35 -4.59 -60.89
N GLY A 346 -23.68 -4.71 -61.06
CA GLY A 346 -24.61 -3.59 -61.06
C GLY A 346 -24.58 -2.80 -59.75
N LEU A 347 -24.61 -3.47 -58.60
CA LEU A 347 -24.50 -2.84 -57.28
C LEU A 347 -23.13 -2.19 -57.06
N LEU A 348 -22.03 -2.83 -57.47
CA LEU A 348 -20.69 -2.24 -57.40
C LEU A 348 -20.57 -0.99 -58.27
N GLU A 349 -21.20 -0.96 -59.45
CA GLU A 349 -21.25 0.21 -60.33
C GLU A 349 -22.14 1.33 -59.74
N GLN A 350 -23.25 1.00 -59.07
CA GLN A 350 -24.03 1.98 -58.31
C GLN A 350 -23.22 2.58 -57.15
N VAL A 351 -22.51 1.76 -56.37
CA VAL A 351 -21.61 2.23 -55.30
C VAL A 351 -20.51 3.14 -55.87
N ARG A 352 -19.93 2.77 -57.02
CA ARG A 352 -18.91 3.57 -57.72
C ARG A 352 -19.45 4.93 -58.16
N LYS A 353 -20.66 4.97 -58.74
CA LYS A 353 -21.37 6.20 -59.12
C LYS A 353 -21.74 7.07 -57.92
N LEU A 354 -22.31 6.49 -56.87
CA LEU A 354 -22.66 7.21 -55.64
C LEU A 354 -21.41 7.80 -54.96
N LYS A 355 -20.31 7.05 -54.92
CA LYS A 355 -19.04 7.54 -54.39
C LYS A 355 -18.48 8.72 -55.22
N ALA A 356 -18.54 8.64 -56.55
CA ALA A 356 -18.16 9.75 -57.42
C ALA A 356 -19.05 10.99 -57.20
N VAL A 357 -20.36 10.83 -57.00
CA VAL A 357 -21.29 11.94 -56.67
C VAL A 357 -20.96 12.56 -55.31
N VAL A 358 -20.59 11.76 -54.30
CA VAL A 358 -20.15 12.26 -52.99
C VAL A 358 -18.83 13.02 -53.09
N GLU A 359 -17.83 12.46 -53.77
CA GLU A 359 -16.54 13.13 -54.01
C GLU A 359 -16.70 14.43 -54.82
N GLN A 360 -17.63 14.47 -55.78
CA GLN A 360 -17.92 15.69 -56.54
C GLN A 360 -18.68 16.74 -55.70
N LYS A 361 -19.64 16.35 -54.86
CA LYS A 361 -20.25 17.27 -53.89
C LYS A 361 -19.22 17.83 -52.89
N GLN A 362 -18.25 17.02 -52.48
CA GLN A 362 -17.19 17.44 -51.55
C GLN A 362 -16.20 18.43 -52.20
N LYS A 363 -15.95 18.31 -53.50
CA LYS A 363 -15.17 19.30 -54.28
C LYS A 363 -15.97 20.59 -54.52
N ASN A 364 -17.19 20.49 -55.03
CA ASN A 364 -18.04 21.66 -55.29
C ASN A 364 -18.30 22.51 -54.03
N GLY A 365 -18.43 21.89 -52.86
CA GLY A 365 -18.62 22.60 -51.59
C GLY A 365 -17.41 23.39 -51.07
N THR A 366 -16.27 23.40 -51.79
CA THR A 366 -15.03 24.06 -51.36
C THR A 366 -14.55 25.15 -52.33
N GLU A 367 -15.10 25.23 -53.55
CA GLU A 367 -14.65 26.15 -54.62
C GLU A 367 -15.67 27.25 -55.00
N GLU A 368 -16.80 27.37 -54.27
CA GLU A 368 -17.83 28.40 -54.53
C GLU A 368 -17.61 29.70 -53.73
N ALA A 369 -16.33 30.07 -53.55
CA ALA A 369 -15.92 31.37 -53.02
C ALA A 369 -14.85 31.99 -53.92
N VAL A 370 -15.20 33.13 -54.54
CA VAL A 370 -14.40 33.97 -55.47
C VAL A 370 -14.48 33.59 -56.96
N SER A 371 -15.42 34.22 -57.66
CA SER A 371 -15.20 34.84 -58.98
C SER A 371 -16.16 36.03 -59.13
N PRO A 372 -15.72 37.18 -59.71
CA PRO A 372 -16.54 38.38 -59.83
C PRO A 372 -17.25 38.49 -61.19
N ASP A 373 -18.39 39.20 -61.17
CA ASP A 373 -19.17 39.81 -62.27
C ASP A 373 -20.64 39.38 -62.19
N GLU A 374 -21.50 40.30 -61.72
CA GLU A 374 -22.94 40.47 -61.96
C GLU A 374 -23.32 41.75 -61.18
N ASP A 375 -23.29 42.90 -61.88
CA ASP A 375 -23.85 44.16 -61.38
C ASP A 375 -25.38 44.06 -61.42
N ASP A 376 -26.02 43.82 -60.27
CA ASP A 376 -27.22 44.54 -59.84
C ASP A 376 -27.76 44.03 -58.49
N LEU A 377 -28.39 44.93 -57.71
CA LEU A 377 -29.07 44.68 -56.42
C LEU A 377 -28.18 44.41 -55.19
N GLN A 378 -27.48 45.46 -54.76
CA GLN A 378 -27.09 45.66 -53.37
C GLN A 378 -28.32 45.63 -52.42
N ASN A 379 -28.64 44.48 -51.82
CA ASN A 379 -29.01 44.33 -50.39
C ASN A 379 -29.53 42.91 -50.06
N GLY A 380 -28.83 42.17 -49.20
CA GLY A 380 -29.43 40.97 -48.61
C GLY A 380 -28.56 40.16 -47.65
N LEU A 381 -27.24 40.24 -47.72
CA LEU A 381 -26.38 39.66 -46.69
C LEU A 381 -26.09 40.72 -45.64
N ASP A 382 -26.89 40.69 -44.56
CA ASP A 382 -26.75 41.56 -43.39
C ASP A 382 -25.27 41.62 -42.96
N PRO A 383 -24.65 42.81 -42.83
CA PRO A 383 -23.28 42.94 -42.34
C PRO A 383 -23.03 42.17 -41.04
N HIS A 384 -24.05 42.08 -40.18
CA HIS A 384 -23.99 41.30 -38.95
C HIS A 384 -23.82 39.79 -39.21
N ILE A 385 -24.46 39.22 -40.25
CA ILE A 385 -24.32 37.81 -40.63
C ILE A 385 -22.91 37.54 -41.18
N LEU A 386 -22.34 38.46 -41.97
CA LEU A 386 -20.95 38.34 -42.44
C LEU A 386 -19.95 38.36 -41.29
N ASP A 387 -20.12 39.25 -40.31
CA ASP A 387 -19.24 39.33 -39.16
C ASP A 387 -19.43 38.15 -38.20
N LEU A 388 -20.66 37.68 -37.98
CA LEU A 388 -20.94 36.40 -37.30
C LEU A 388 -20.24 35.22 -37.98
N GLN A 389 -20.23 35.15 -39.31
CA GLN A 389 -19.55 34.09 -40.05
C GLN A 389 -18.02 34.19 -39.93
N ARG A 390 -17.46 35.41 -39.92
CA ARG A 390 -16.02 35.65 -39.68
C ARG A 390 -15.63 35.24 -38.26
N ASP A 391 -16.41 35.63 -37.26
CA ASP A 391 -16.17 35.27 -35.86
C ASP A 391 -16.33 33.77 -35.61
N ALA A 392 -17.33 33.11 -36.22
CA ALA A 392 -17.46 31.66 -36.20
C ALA A 392 -16.23 30.98 -36.84
N ASN A 393 -15.78 31.44 -38.01
CA ASN A 393 -14.58 30.92 -38.67
C ASN A 393 -13.30 31.15 -37.85
N ARG A 394 -13.19 32.28 -37.13
CA ARG A 394 -12.10 32.56 -36.20
C ARG A 394 -12.13 31.62 -34.99
N GLN A 395 -13.29 31.44 -34.36
CA GLN A 395 -13.48 30.51 -33.25
C GLN A 395 -13.17 29.06 -33.66
N ILE A 396 -13.61 28.64 -34.85
CA ILE A 396 -13.27 27.33 -35.43
C ILE A 396 -11.75 27.19 -35.61
N SER A 397 -11.07 28.25 -36.05
CA SER A 397 -9.60 28.24 -36.22
C SER A 397 -8.86 28.16 -34.89
N ASP A 398 -9.30 28.91 -33.88
CA ASP A 398 -8.76 28.87 -32.52
C ASP A 398 -8.98 27.49 -31.86
N LEU A 399 -10.15 26.87 -32.08
CA LEU A 399 -10.45 25.52 -31.61
C LEU A 399 -9.62 24.46 -32.34
N LYS A 400 -9.43 24.57 -33.66
CA LYS A 400 -8.53 23.68 -34.43
C LYS A 400 -7.09 23.79 -33.93
N PHE A 401 -6.60 25.00 -33.66
CA PHE A 401 -5.25 25.18 -33.10
C PHE A 401 -5.10 24.56 -31.71
N LYS A 402 -6.11 24.74 -30.83
CA LYS A 402 -6.15 24.10 -29.50
C LYS A 402 -6.20 22.57 -29.62
N LEU A 403 -6.98 22.02 -30.56
CA LEU A 403 -7.07 20.59 -30.83
C LEU A 403 -5.69 20.04 -31.22
N VAL A 404 -5.04 20.60 -32.25
CA VAL A 404 -3.70 20.16 -32.70
C VAL A 404 -2.67 20.26 -31.58
N LYS A 405 -2.73 21.30 -30.73
CA LYS A 405 -1.86 21.41 -29.56
C LYS A 405 -2.13 20.31 -28.53
N SER A 406 -3.40 19.99 -28.26
CA SER A 406 -3.76 18.89 -27.36
C SER A 406 -3.40 17.52 -27.92
N GLU A 407 -3.49 17.30 -29.24
CA GLU A 407 -3.05 16.07 -29.91
C GLU A 407 -1.53 15.88 -29.78
N GLN A 408 -0.74 16.95 -29.92
CA GLN A 408 0.71 16.93 -29.67
C GLN A 408 1.04 16.64 -28.19
N GLU A 409 0.29 17.22 -27.26
CA GLU A 409 0.44 16.95 -25.82
C GLU A 409 0.08 15.50 -25.47
N VAL A 410 -0.98 14.94 -26.06
CA VAL A 410 -1.36 13.52 -25.91
C VAL A 410 -0.25 12.60 -26.44
N ALA A 411 0.25 12.83 -27.65
CA ALA A 411 1.35 12.03 -28.22
C ALA A 411 2.62 12.07 -27.34
N ALA A 412 2.93 13.22 -26.74
CA ALA A 412 4.05 13.34 -25.80
C ALA A 412 3.81 12.60 -24.47
N LEU A 413 2.56 12.54 -23.99
CA LEU A 413 2.19 11.76 -22.81
C LEU A 413 2.22 10.24 -23.09
N GLU A 414 1.76 9.79 -24.26
CA GLU A 414 1.84 8.39 -24.70
C GLU A 414 3.29 7.88 -24.73
N GLN A 415 4.23 8.65 -25.28
CA GLN A 415 5.65 8.29 -25.27
C GLN A 415 6.23 8.23 -23.84
N ASN A 416 5.75 9.08 -22.93
CA ASN A 416 6.12 9.01 -21.52
C ASN A 416 5.57 7.76 -20.82
N ILE A 417 4.34 7.36 -21.14
CA ILE A 417 3.72 6.12 -20.64
C ILE A 417 4.55 4.91 -21.08
N ILE A 418 4.85 4.77 -22.37
CA ILE A 418 5.67 3.66 -22.92
C ILE A 418 7.03 3.57 -22.21
N ARG A 419 7.69 4.71 -21.98
CA ARG A 419 8.97 4.78 -21.27
C ARG A 419 8.86 4.34 -19.80
N LEU A 420 7.77 4.72 -19.12
CA LEU A 420 7.49 4.37 -17.73
C LEU A 420 7.10 2.89 -17.59
N GLU A 421 6.27 2.35 -18.47
CA GLU A 421 5.92 0.93 -18.53
C GLU A 421 7.17 0.05 -18.73
N GLY A 422 8.10 0.49 -19.59
CA GLY A 422 9.41 -0.15 -19.74
C GLY A 422 10.27 -0.10 -18.47
N GLN A 423 10.17 0.96 -17.67
CA GLN A 423 10.84 1.04 -16.36
C GLN A 423 10.18 0.11 -15.33
N VAL A 424 8.85 0.10 -15.23
CA VAL A 424 8.08 -0.79 -14.35
C VAL A 424 8.40 -2.26 -14.65
N THR A 425 8.41 -2.64 -15.93
CA THR A 425 8.75 -4.00 -16.36
C THR A 425 10.16 -4.42 -15.91
N ARG A 426 11.16 -3.53 -16.05
CA ARG A 426 12.53 -3.82 -15.59
C ARG A 426 12.62 -3.94 -14.06
N TYR A 427 11.98 -3.05 -13.31
CA TYR A 427 11.99 -3.11 -11.85
C TYR A 427 11.23 -4.33 -11.31
N LYS A 428 10.11 -4.72 -11.93
CA LYS A 428 9.39 -5.95 -11.61
C LYS A 428 10.29 -7.18 -11.77
N ASN A 429 10.90 -7.35 -12.95
CA ASN A 429 11.80 -8.49 -13.22
C ASN A 429 13.02 -8.51 -12.28
N ALA A 430 13.58 -7.34 -11.94
CA ALA A 430 14.68 -7.23 -10.99
C ALA A 430 14.26 -7.61 -9.56
N SER A 431 13.04 -7.23 -9.14
CA SER A 431 12.47 -7.61 -7.84
C SER A 431 12.25 -9.12 -7.75
N GLU A 432 11.62 -9.73 -8.76
CA GLU A 432 11.38 -11.17 -8.84
C GLU A 432 12.69 -11.98 -8.84
N ALA A 433 13.76 -11.46 -9.46
CA ALA A 433 15.08 -12.07 -9.42
C ALA A 433 15.72 -11.96 -8.03
N ALA A 434 15.60 -10.81 -7.37
CA ALA A 434 16.14 -10.59 -6.03
C ALA A 434 15.43 -11.45 -4.96
N GLU A 435 14.12 -11.65 -5.09
CA GLU A 435 13.30 -12.52 -4.22
C GLU A 435 13.77 -13.98 -4.30
N LYS A 436 13.97 -14.51 -5.52
CA LYS A 436 14.50 -15.86 -5.73
C LYS A 436 15.87 -16.07 -5.07
N VAL A 437 16.79 -15.11 -5.25
CA VAL A 437 18.12 -15.14 -4.61
C VAL A 437 18.02 -15.07 -3.09
N GLU A 438 17.08 -14.30 -2.54
CA GLU A 438 16.88 -14.25 -1.09
C GLU A 438 16.40 -15.60 -0.52
N ASP A 439 15.50 -16.29 -1.22
CA ASP A 439 15.00 -17.59 -0.80
C ASP A 439 16.05 -18.71 -0.91
N GLU A 440 16.88 -18.69 -1.96
CA GLU A 440 18.07 -19.54 -2.06
C GLU A 440 19.01 -19.33 -0.85
N LEU A 441 19.34 -18.07 -0.53
CA LEU A 441 20.17 -17.73 0.63
C LEU A 441 19.53 -18.13 1.97
N LYS A 442 18.20 -18.07 2.11
CA LYS A 442 17.49 -18.58 3.30
C LYS A 442 17.65 -20.10 3.42
N VAL A 443 17.59 -20.84 2.32
CA VAL A 443 17.80 -22.30 2.29
C VAL A 443 19.25 -22.65 2.63
N GLU A 444 20.23 -21.95 2.04
CA GLU A 444 21.65 -22.14 2.35
C GLU A 444 21.98 -21.82 3.81
N LYS A 445 21.45 -20.70 4.35
CA LYS A 445 21.60 -20.36 5.77
C LYS A 445 21.09 -21.49 6.68
N ARG A 446 19.92 -22.06 6.38
CA ARG A 446 19.36 -23.19 7.14
C ARG A 446 20.19 -24.47 6.97
N LYS A 447 20.88 -24.66 5.85
CA LYS A 447 21.81 -25.78 5.61
C LYS A 447 23.07 -25.62 6.45
N LEU A 448 23.76 -24.48 6.33
CA LEU A 448 24.96 -24.17 7.10
C LEU A 448 24.71 -24.18 8.62
N GLN A 449 23.54 -23.72 9.09
CA GLN A 449 23.16 -23.83 10.50
C GLN A 449 22.99 -25.28 10.99
N ARG A 450 22.54 -26.21 10.13
CA ARG A 450 22.47 -27.64 10.48
C ARG A 450 23.85 -28.29 10.48
N GLU A 451 24.69 -27.95 9.50
CA GLU A 451 26.07 -28.42 9.42
C GLU A 451 26.92 -27.92 10.60
N LEU A 452 26.75 -26.66 11.02
CA LEU A 452 27.40 -26.10 12.20
C LEU A 452 27.03 -26.84 13.49
N ARG A 453 25.73 -27.12 13.72
CA ARG A 453 25.30 -27.92 14.90
C ARG A 453 25.93 -29.30 14.89
N SER A 454 25.84 -30.02 13.77
CA SER A 454 26.43 -31.36 13.64
C SER A 454 27.97 -31.35 13.77
N ALA A 455 28.64 -30.24 13.47
CA ALA A 455 30.07 -30.08 13.70
C ALA A 455 30.40 -29.81 15.18
N LEU A 456 29.57 -29.02 15.88
CA LEU A 456 29.69 -28.79 17.33
C LEU A 456 29.45 -30.08 18.13
N ASP A 457 28.35 -30.80 17.84
CA ASP A 457 28.04 -32.09 18.47
C ASP A 457 29.25 -33.06 18.36
N ARG A 458 29.93 -33.06 17.21
CA ARG A 458 31.12 -33.88 16.94
C ARG A 458 32.38 -33.38 17.65
N ILE A 459 32.51 -32.09 17.92
CA ILE A 459 33.59 -31.54 18.75
C ILE A 459 33.39 -32.02 20.18
N ASP A 460 32.18 -31.90 20.74
CA ASP A 460 31.87 -32.33 22.11
C ASP A 460 32.13 -33.84 22.32
N GLU A 461 31.75 -34.68 21.36
CA GLU A 461 32.09 -36.11 21.34
C GLU A 461 33.61 -36.36 21.39
N LEU A 462 34.37 -35.63 20.56
CA LEU A 462 35.82 -35.77 20.47
C LEU A 462 36.52 -35.25 21.74
N GLU A 463 36.08 -34.13 22.31
CA GLU A 463 36.60 -33.58 23.56
C GLU A 463 36.35 -34.52 24.74
N ALA A 464 35.15 -35.11 24.84
CA ALA A 464 34.86 -36.15 25.82
C ALA A 464 35.81 -37.35 25.65
N SER A 465 35.96 -37.86 24.41
CA SER A 465 36.87 -38.98 24.12
C SER A 465 38.33 -38.67 24.50
N ASN A 466 38.80 -37.45 24.21
CA ASN A 466 40.16 -36.99 24.48
C ASN A 466 40.40 -36.80 25.99
N SER A 467 39.40 -36.30 26.72
CA SER A 467 39.40 -36.24 28.19
C SER A 467 39.56 -37.64 28.80
N HIS A 468 38.82 -38.63 28.29
CA HIS A 468 38.92 -40.02 28.75
C HIS A 468 40.30 -40.64 28.44
N LEU A 469 40.83 -40.43 27.23
CA LEU A 469 42.15 -40.91 26.83
C LEU A 469 43.28 -40.27 27.64
N SER A 470 43.21 -38.95 27.87
CA SER A 470 44.16 -38.20 28.69
C SER A 470 44.22 -38.74 30.12
N LYS A 471 43.05 -38.90 30.78
CA LYS A 471 42.95 -39.51 32.12
C LYS A 471 43.51 -40.95 32.17
N ARG A 472 43.33 -41.74 31.11
CA ARG A 472 43.91 -43.10 31.02
C ARG A 472 45.43 -43.05 30.85
N LEU A 473 45.95 -42.12 30.06
CA LEU A 473 47.38 -41.92 29.82
C LEU A 473 48.10 -41.42 31.08
N GLU A 474 47.48 -40.54 31.86
CA GLU A 474 47.96 -40.10 33.18
C GLU A 474 48.07 -41.27 34.16
N LYS A 475 47.04 -42.12 34.25
CA LYS A 475 47.11 -43.35 35.07
C LYS A 475 48.25 -44.28 34.66
N MET A 476 48.46 -44.47 33.34
CA MET A 476 49.58 -45.27 32.83
C MET A 476 50.94 -44.65 33.15
N LYS A 477 51.09 -43.32 33.07
CA LYS A 477 52.30 -42.60 33.50
C LYS A 477 52.56 -42.79 34.99
N ALA A 478 51.55 -42.59 35.84
CA ALA A 478 51.66 -42.76 37.29
C ALA A 478 52.08 -44.19 37.67
N ASN A 479 51.46 -45.21 37.05
CA ASN A 479 51.82 -46.62 37.26
C ASN A 479 53.27 -46.89 36.84
N ARG A 480 53.73 -46.35 35.70
CA ARG A 480 55.12 -46.50 35.24
C ARG A 480 56.10 -45.85 36.22
N SER A 481 55.81 -44.64 36.72
CA SER A 481 56.65 -43.96 37.71
C SER A 481 56.72 -44.73 39.03
N ALA A 482 55.60 -45.32 39.47
CA ALA A 482 55.57 -46.16 40.67
C ALA A 482 56.41 -47.43 40.53
N LEU A 483 56.36 -48.09 39.36
CA LEU A 483 57.20 -49.27 39.08
C LEU A 483 58.70 -48.92 39.00
N LEU A 484 59.06 -47.77 38.40
CA LEU A 484 60.44 -47.29 38.35
C LEU A 484 60.98 -46.89 39.73
N ALA A 485 60.13 -46.52 40.68
CA ALA A 485 60.51 -46.23 42.06
C ALA A 485 60.67 -47.49 42.94
N GLN A 486 60.41 -48.68 42.40
CA GLN A 486 60.58 -49.98 43.08
C GLN A 486 61.79 -50.78 42.54
N GLN A 487 62.54 -50.20 41.59
CA GLN A 487 63.80 -50.73 41.04
C GLN A 487 64.99 -49.95 41.60
#